data_AF-A0A554G4J1-F1
#
_entry.id   AF-A0A554G4J1-F1
#
_cell.length_a   1.000
_cell.length_b   1.000
_cell.length_c   1.000
_cell.angle_alpha   90.00
_cell.angle_beta   90.00
_cell.angle_gamma   90.00
#
_symmetry.space_group_name_H-M   'P 1'
#
loop_
_entity.id
_entity.type
_entity.pdbx_description
1 polymer ?
#
loop_
_entity_poly.entity_id
_entity_poly.type
_entity_poly.pdbx_seq_one_letter_code
_entity_poly.pdbx_strand_id
1 'polypeptide(L)'
;MTIRASSSRVTSTATASVAATATAVTAPPAGLGKGDSGPKVKQLQQGLVKLGYLTQAQMNSGPGTFGPATEAAVKKFQTAQGVQATGYYGDQTAAALKKALTKVSTPTTPTQPGKFTKPAVISAPSPNSDSRNGADIDTIVLHHTGSNNGSGDVAWLRNPDSQVSAHYVLDRDGKIYQLVGDTKRAWHAGKAELHGVPTDVNARSIGIEIVNDGSGKTAFTDAQYKSLTQLVGYLKQEYKVPANNIVGHKDVAVPKGRKDDPAANFDWNRLRKGIGG
;
A
#
# COMPACT_ATOMS: atom_id res chain seq x y z
N MET A 1 7.77 -66.19 -27.91
CA MET A 1 8.65 -66.17 -26.73
C MET A 1 8.92 -64.71 -26.41
N THR A 2 8.31 -64.25 -25.32
CA THR A 2 8.10 -62.85 -24.92
C THR A 2 9.38 -62.26 -24.31
N ILE A 3 9.80 -61.06 -24.71
CA ILE A 3 10.74 -60.26 -23.91
C ILE A 3 10.13 -58.87 -23.71
N ARG A 4 9.93 -58.57 -22.42
CA ARG A 4 9.28 -57.38 -21.84
C ARG A 4 10.23 -56.19 -21.85
N ALA A 5 9.69 -55.00 -22.12
CA ALA A 5 10.34 -53.73 -21.87
C ALA A 5 10.49 -53.50 -20.36
N SER A 6 11.71 -53.24 -19.90
CA SER A 6 12.00 -52.81 -18.52
C SER A 6 11.95 -51.29 -18.42
N SER A 7 11.24 -50.84 -17.39
CA SER A 7 10.93 -49.46 -17.03
C SER A 7 12.12 -48.79 -16.34
N SER A 8 12.52 -47.60 -16.82
CA SER A 8 13.46 -46.72 -16.11
C SER A 8 12.68 -45.56 -15.47
N ARG A 9 12.52 -45.62 -14.15
CA ARG A 9 11.89 -44.61 -13.31
C ARG A 9 12.92 -43.53 -12.97
N VAL A 10 12.79 -42.34 -13.55
CA VAL A 10 13.55 -41.15 -13.13
C VAL A 10 12.90 -40.56 -11.88
N THR A 11 13.60 -40.62 -10.76
CA THR A 11 13.24 -39.93 -9.52
C THR A 11 13.51 -38.44 -9.65
N SER A 12 12.46 -37.63 -9.71
CA SER A 12 12.52 -36.17 -9.58
C SER A 12 12.63 -35.80 -8.10
N THR A 13 13.80 -35.31 -7.69
CA THR A 13 13.98 -34.63 -6.40
C THR A 13 13.47 -33.20 -6.51
N ALA A 14 12.30 -32.94 -5.93
CA ALA A 14 11.76 -31.61 -5.74
C ALA A 14 12.63 -30.84 -4.73
N THR A 15 13.29 -29.78 -5.18
CA THR A 15 13.93 -28.79 -4.30
C THR A 15 12.83 -27.93 -3.66
N ALA A 16 12.62 -28.13 -2.37
CA ALA A 16 11.78 -27.26 -1.56
C ALA A 16 12.39 -25.85 -1.51
N SER A 17 11.70 -24.87 -2.09
CA SER A 17 11.98 -23.45 -1.91
C SER A 17 11.67 -23.06 -0.47
N VAL A 18 12.70 -22.72 0.30
CA VAL A 18 12.55 -22.20 1.66
C VAL A 18 12.07 -20.75 1.53
N ALA A 19 10.77 -20.54 1.69
CA ALA A 19 10.19 -19.22 1.82
C ALA A 19 10.77 -18.56 3.09
N ALA A 20 11.68 -17.60 2.91
CA ALA A 20 12.15 -16.75 3.99
C ALA A 20 10.95 -15.95 4.53
N THR A 21 10.53 -16.31 5.75
CA THR A 21 9.50 -15.60 6.50
C THR A 21 10.01 -14.19 6.80
N ALA A 22 9.36 -13.15 6.26
CA ALA A 22 9.67 -11.78 6.62
C ALA A 22 9.32 -11.55 8.10
N THR A 23 10.32 -11.54 8.97
CA THR A 23 10.14 -11.34 10.41
C THR A 23 9.53 -9.95 10.67
N ALA A 24 8.43 -9.91 11.42
CA ALA A 24 7.81 -8.65 11.82
C ALA A 24 8.82 -7.77 12.59
N VAL A 25 8.95 -6.50 12.21
CA VAL A 25 9.81 -5.53 12.89
C VAL A 25 9.27 -5.29 14.31
N THR A 26 9.99 -5.78 15.31
CA THR A 26 9.71 -5.58 16.74
C THR A 26 10.65 -4.53 17.34
N ALA A 27 10.25 -3.91 18.46
CA ALA A 27 11.14 -2.99 19.17
C ALA A 27 12.31 -3.76 19.83
N PRO A 28 13.57 -3.31 19.69
CA PRO A 28 14.68 -3.89 20.41
C PRO A 28 14.62 -3.55 21.91
N PRO A 29 15.37 -4.28 22.77
CA PRO A 29 15.59 -3.88 24.16
C PRO A 29 16.14 -2.46 24.28
N ALA A 30 15.77 -1.77 25.36
CA ALA A 30 16.30 -0.45 25.68
C ALA A 30 17.82 -0.49 25.92
N GLY A 31 18.43 0.70 25.97
CA GLY A 31 19.83 0.87 26.28
C GLY A 31 20.71 1.19 25.08
N LEU A 32 20.15 1.77 24.02
CA LEU A 32 20.92 2.11 22.81
C LEU A 32 21.15 3.62 22.73
N GLY A 33 22.36 4.04 22.38
CA GLY A 33 22.76 5.42 22.24
C GLY A 33 23.79 5.64 21.13
N LYS A 34 24.17 6.90 20.95
CA LYS A 34 25.15 7.32 19.94
C LYS A 34 26.46 6.53 20.10
N GLY A 35 26.94 5.98 18.98
CA GLY A 35 28.18 5.18 18.94
C GLY A 35 27.95 3.68 19.04
N ASP A 36 26.77 3.23 19.51
CA ASP A 36 26.44 1.81 19.52
C ASP A 36 26.30 1.27 18.10
N SER A 37 26.60 -0.02 17.93
CA SER A 37 26.38 -0.73 16.68
C SER A 37 25.90 -2.16 16.89
N GLY A 38 25.35 -2.75 15.83
CA GLY A 38 24.94 -4.15 15.78
C GLY A 38 23.44 -4.36 15.53
N PRO A 39 22.97 -5.62 15.69
CA PRO A 39 21.63 -6.02 15.29
C PRO A 39 20.50 -5.24 15.99
N LYS A 40 20.69 -4.87 17.26
CA LYS A 40 19.70 -4.11 18.05
C LYS A 40 19.52 -2.70 17.51
N VAL A 41 20.60 -2.04 17.08
CA VAL A 41 20.54 -0.73 16.44
C VAL A 41 19.85 -0.82 15.08
N LYS A 42 20.15 -1.86 14.30
CA LYS A 42 19.47 -2.11 13.02
C LYS A 42 17.97 -2.29 13.22
N GLN A 43 17.57 -3.03 14.25
CA GLN A 43 16.17 -3.24 14.60
C GLN A 43 15.45 -1.95 15.03
N LEU A 44 16.13 -1.09 15.80
CA LEU A 44 15.64 0.26 16.13
C LEU A 44 15.43 1.08 14.86
N GLN A 45 16.43 1.12 13.97
CA GLN A 45 16.35 1.85 12.70
C GLN A 45 15.20 1.34 11.83
N GLN A 46 15.01 0.03 11.70
CA GLN A 46 13.86 -0.56 10.99
C GLN A 46 12.52 -0.10 11.58
N GLY A 47 12.41 -0.06 12.90
CA GLY A 47 11.23 0.45 13.58
C GLY A 47 10.97 1.93 13.27
N LEU A 48 12.01 2.77 13.32
CA LEU A 48 11.92 4.19 13.01
C LEU A 48 11.62 4.46 11.53
N VAL A 49 12.15 3.64 10.61
CA VAL A 49 11.80 3.67 9.19
C VAL A 49 10.33 3.33 8.99
N LYS A 50 9.86 2.25 9.62
CA LYS A 50 8.46 1.83 9.55
C LYS A 50 7.49 2.89 10.09
N LEU A 51 7.92 3.69 11.06
CA LEU A 51 7.15 4.77 11.64
C LEU A 51 7.36 6.13 10.95
N GLY A 52 8.21 6.21 9.92
CA GLY A 52 8.47 7.43 9.16
C GLY A 52 9.40 8.46 9.83
N TYR A 53 10.09 8.09 10.91
CA TYR A 53 11.04 8.98 11.61
C TYR A 53 12.46 8.90 11.04
N LEU A 54 12.75 7.89 10.23
CA LEU A 54 14.03 7.69 9.52
C LEU A 54 13.73 7.26 8.07
N THR A 55 14.47 7.74 7.07
CA THR A 55 14.31 7.24 5.70
C THR A 55 15.16 5.99 5.48
N GLN A 56 14.80 5.15 4.50
CA GLN A 56 15.62 3.99 4.15
C GLN A 56 17.02 4.41 3.67
N ALA A 57 17.14 5.54 2.95
CA ALA A 57 18.43 6.09 2.55
C ALA A 57 19.30 6.49 3.75
N GLN A 58 18.70 7.12 4.77
CA GLN A 58 19.40 7.47 6.03
C GLN A 58 19.78 6.25 6.86
N MET A 59 18.99 5.17 6.80
CA MET A 59 19.39 3.89 7.41
C MET A 59 20.56 3.26 6.65
N ASN A 60 20.57 3.34 5.32
CA ASN A 60 21.59 2.71 4.46
C ASN A 60 22.96 3.39 4.51
N SER A 61 23.05 4.65 4.97
CA SER A 61 24.34 5.34 5.16
C SER A 61 25.14 4.84 6.37
N GLY A 62 24.54 3.99 7.21
CA GLY A 62 25.18 3.41 8.39
C GLY A 62 24.28 2.36 9.04
N PRO A 63 23.97 1.26 8.33
CA PRO A 63 22.99 0.28 8.79
C PRO A 63 23.51 -0.45 10.01
N GLY A 64 22.74 -0.43 11.09
CA GLY A 64 23.14 -0.99 12.36
C GLY A 64 24.15 -0.15 13.14
N THR A 65 24.37 1.12 12.79
CA THR A 65 25.20 2.06 13.57
C THR A 65 24.35 3.23 14.05
N PHE A 66 24.44 3.54 15.34
CA PHE A 66 23.67 4.61 15.97
C PHE A 66 24.40 5.95 15.75
N GLY A 67 24.33 6.44 14.53
CA GLY A 67 24.91 7.70 14.11
C GLY A 67 24.01 8.92 14.32
N PRO A 68 24.45 10.12 13.92
CA PRO A 68 23.69 11.37 14.08
C PRO A 68 22.28 11.33 13.47
N ALA A 69 22.08 10.65 12.34
CA ALA A 69 20.77 10.49 11.72
C ALA A 69 19.83 9.63 12.58
N THR A 70 20.34 8.56 13.20
CA THR A 70 19.56 7.70 14.10
C THR A 70 19.21 8.44 15.38
N GLU A 71 20.16 9.19 15.95
CA GLU A 71 19.93 10.04 17.11
C GLU A 71 18.87 11.11 16.83
N ALA A 72 18.94 11.79 15.69
CA ALA A 72 17.95 12.78 15.29
C ALA A 72 16.56 12.16 15.10
N ALA A 73 16.48 10.96 14.50
CA ALA A 73 15.22 10.22 14.36
C ALA A 73 14.64 9.82 15.72
N VAL A 74 15.47 9.36 16.67
CA VAL A 74 15.05 9.05 18.04
C VAL A 74 14.53 10.29 18.74
N LYS A 75 15.21 11.44 18.67
CA LYS A 75 14.71 12.70 19.26
C LYS A 75 13.36 13.12 18.68
N LYS A 76 13.21 13.05 17.36
CA LYS A 76 11.93 13.35 16.69
C LYS A 76 10.82 12.41 17.15
N PHE A 77 11.10 11.12 17.23
CA PHE A 77 10.16 10.12 17.73
C PHE A 77 9.77 10.42 19.18
N GLN A 78 10.75 10.68 20.05
CA GLN A 78 10.54 11.01 21.46
C GLN A 78 9.62 12.22 21.63
N THR A 79 9.93 13.34 20.96
CA THR A 79 9.08 14.54 20.95
C THR A 79 7.65 14.20 20.52
N ALA A 80 7.48 13.43 19.44
CA ALA A 80 6.17 13.06 18.94
C ALA A 80 5.37 12.13 19.86
N GLN A 81 6.05 11.35 20.71
CA GLN A 81 5.41 10.46 21.69
C GLN A 81 5.25 11.10 23.08
N GLY A 82 5.63 12.38 23.24
CA GLY A 82 5.54 13.07 24.53
C GLY A 82 6.51 12.52 25.59
N VAL A 83 7.60 11.86 25.17
CA VAL A 83 8.69 11.45 26.07
C VAL A 83 9.89 12.38 25.89
N GLN A 84 10.75 12.46 26.90
CA GLN A 84 11.90 13.38 26.87
C GLN A 84 12.81 13.11 25.66
N ALA A 85 13.08 14.15 24.86
CA ALA A 85 13.84 14.08 23.62
C ALA A 85 15.36 14.02 23.84
N THR A 86 15.83 13.05 24.61
CA THR A 86 17.24 12.88 24.99
C THR A 86 18.12 12.40 23.83
N GLY A 87 17.53 11.76 22.81
CA GLY A 87 18.26 11.04 21.76
C GLY A 87 18.79 9.68 22.17
N TYR A 88 18.60 9.30 23.44
CA TYR A 88 18.93 7.98 23.98
C TYR A 88 17.69 7.07 23.97
N TYR A 89 17.84 5.85 23.45
CA TYR A 89 16.77 4.85 23.42
C TYR A 89 16.69 4.09 24.76
N GLY A 90 16.17 4.77 25.78
CA GLY A 90 15.90 4.21 27.11
C GLY A 90 14.50 3.57 27.23
N ASP A 91 14.15 3.09 28.43
CA ASP A 91 12.94 2.29 28.67
C ASP A 91 11.64 2.95 28.21
N GLN A 92 11.49 4.25 28.49
CA GLN A 92 10.30 5.01 28.06
C GLN A 92 10.21 5.08 26.53
N THR A 93 11.34 5.24 25.85
CA THR A 93 11.41 5.29 24.39
C THR A 93 11.18 3.91 23.78
N ALA A 94 11.67 2.85 24.41
CA ALA A 94 11.43 1.48 23.99
C ALA A 94 9.97 1.06 24.16
N ALA A 95 9.34 1.43 25.28
CA ALA A 95 7.91 1.22 25.51
C ALA A 95 7.07 1.99 24.49
N ALA A 96 7.41 3.27 24.24
CA ALA A 96 6.74 4.08 23.23
C ALA A 96 6.92 3.49 21.82
N LEU A 97 8.12 3.02 21.45
CA LEU A 97 8.38 2.40 20.15
C LEU A 97 7.60 1.10 20.00
N LYS A 98 7.58 0.24 21.02
CA LYS A 98 6.75 -0.97 21.04
C LYS A 98 5.28 -0.60 20.83
N LYS A 99 4.76 0.38 21.57
CA LYS A 99 3.36 0.85 21.45
C LYS A 99 3.06 1.39 20.06
N ALA A 100 3.92 2.25 19.52
CA ALA A 100 3.76 2.83 18.18
C ALA A 100 3.84 1.76 17.10
N LEU A 101 4.80 0.84 17.19
CA LEU A 101 4.91 -0.31 16.30
C LEU A 101 3.70 -1.22 16.45
N THR A 102 3.12 -1.42 17.63
CA THR A 102 1.86 -2.19 17.77
C THR A 102 0.65 -1.43 17.24
N LYS A 103 0.63 -0.10 17.22
CA LYS A 103 -0.46 0.72 16.65
C LYS A 103 -0.38 0.82 15.12
N VAL A 104 0.83 0.75 14.56
CA VAL A 104 1.04 0.63 13.10
C VAL A 104 0.95 -0.83 12.65
N SER A 105 1.29 -1.75 13.55
CA SER A 105 1.13 -3.19 13.32
C SER A 105 -0.22 -3.71 13.76
N THR A 106 -1.11 -2.91 14.40
CA THR A 106 -2.53 -3.26 14.52
C THR A 106 -3.04 -3.32 13.10
N PRO A 107 -3.21 -4.53 12.56
CA PRO A 107 -3.81 -4.68 11.28
C PRO A 107 -5.30 -4.46 11.54
N THR A 108 -5.98 -3.67 10.73
CA THR A 108 -7.21 -4.21 10.14
C THR A 108 -6.78 -5.47 9.42
N THR A 109 -6.64 -6.56 10.18
CA THR A 109 -6.59 -7.91 9.66
C THR A 109 -7.95 -8.06 9.00
N PRO A 110 -8.04 -8.55 7.76
CA PRO A 110 -9.32 -9.01 7.25
C PRO A 110 -9.89 -9.95 8.31
N THR A 111 -11.02 -9.57 8.90
CA THR A 111 -11.73 -10.42 9.84
C THR A 111 -12.21 -11.60 9.00
N GLN A 112 -11.41 -12.67 8.93
CA GLN A 112 -11.70 -13.84 8.08
C GLN A 112 -11.63 -13.56 6.56
N PRO A 113 -11.20 -14.53 5.72
CA PRO A 113 -11.49 -14.47 4.29
C PRO A 113 -13.00 -14.26 4.10
N GLY A 114 -13.40 -13.11 3.55
CA GLY A 114 -14.81 -12.81 3.25
C GLY A 114 -15.55 -11.83 4.16
N LYS A 115 -14.93 -11.17 5.16
CA LYS A 115 -15.58 -10.03 5.86
C LYS A 115 -14.65 -8.83 6.03
N PHE A 116 -14.85 -7.81 5.18
CA PHE A 116 -14.09 -6.58 5.18
C PHE A 116 -14.93 -5.43 5.77
N THR A 117 -14.34 -4.65 6.67
CA THR A 117 -14.92 -3.41 7.19
C THR A 117 -14.30 -2.20 6.52
N LYS A 118 -15.04 -1.08 6.46
CA LYS A 118 -14.51 0.18 5.93
C LYS A 118 -13.22 0.56 6.68
N PRO A 119 -12.09 0.75 6.00
CA PRO A 119 -10.85 1.13 6.66
C PRO A 119 -10.95 2.58 7.19
N ALA A 120 -10.11 2.92 8.16
CA ALA A 120 -9.95 4.30 8.57
C ALA A 120 -9.37 5.13 7.42
N VAL A 121 -9.92 6.32 7.21
CA VAL A 121 -9.50 7.25 6.15
C VAL A 121 -9.15 8.62 6.71
N ILE A 122 -8.21 9.28 6.06
CA ILE A 122 -7.91 10.70 6.29
C ILE A 122 -8.76 11.50 5.30
N SER A 123 -9.64 12.35 5.81
CA SER A 123 -10.45 13.23 4.97
C SER A 123 -9.55 14.29 4.31
N ALA A 124 -9.60 14.37 2.98
CA ALA A 124 -8.86 15.36 2.20
C ALA A 124 -9.71 15.76 0.97
N PRO A 125 -10.83 16.45 1.16
CA PRO A 125 -11.85 16.59 0.12
C PRO A 125 -11.32 17.32 -1.13
N SER A 126 -11.74 16.82 -2.30
CA SER A 126 -11.53 17.43 -3.61
C SER A 126 -12.84 18.04 -4.13
N PRO A 127 -12.80 19.24 -4.75
CA PRO A 127 -13.96 19.83 -5.40
C PRO A 127 -14.26 19.20 -6.77
N ASN A 128 -13.30 18.46 -7.35
CA ASN A 128 -13.37 17.88 -8.69
C ASN A 128 -14.27 16.64 -8.71
N SER A 129 -15.57 16.84 -8.55
CA SER A 129 -16.55 15.78 -8.55
C SER A 129 -17.90 16.30 -8.99
N ASP A 130 -18.73 15.39 -9.48
CA ASP A 130 -20.11 15.68 -9.85
C ASP A 130 -21.03 14.52 -9.48
N SER A 131 -22.29 14.61 -9.92
CA SER A 131 -23.28 13.56 -9.74
C SER A 131 -22.90 12.32 -10.55
N ARG A 132 -23.17 11.12 -10.00
CA ARG A 132 -23.13 9.86 -10.77
C ARG A 132 -24.30 9.73 -11.75
N ASN A 133 -25.25 10.67 -11.73
CA ASN A 133 -26.46 10.66 -12.55
C ASN A 133 -27.27 9.36 -12.40
N GLY A 134 -27.35 8.83 -11.18
CA GLY A 134 -28.08 7.60 -10.86
C GLY A 134 -27.36 6.30 -11.20
N ALA A 135 -26.12 6.34 -11.70
CA ALA A 135 -25.36 5.13 -11.98
C ALA A 135 -24.99 4.37 -10.70
N ASP A 136 -25.18 3.05 -10.73
CA ASP A 136 -24.72 2.14 -9.69
C ASP A 136 -23.18 2.05 -9.67
N ILE A 137 -22.63 1.78 -8.49
CA ILE A 137 -21.20 1.50 -8.34
C ILE A 137 -21.00 0.00 -8.55
N ASP A 138 -20.37 -0.39 -9.65
CA ASP A 138 -20.15 -1.80 -10.00
C ASP A 138 -18.74 -2.09 -10.50
N THR A 139 -17.85 -1.10 -10.40
CA THR A 139 -16.49 -1.16 -10.93
C THR A 139 -15.52 -0.51 -9.95
N ILE A 140 -14.31 -1.07 -9.83
CA ILE A 140 -13.19 -0.44 -9.12
C ILE A 140 -12.05 -0.29 -10.13
N VAL A 141 -11.57 0.94 -10.32
CA VAL A 141 -10.44 1.22 -11.21
C VAL A 141 -9.23 1.58 -10.36
N LEU A 142 -8.18 0.78 -10.49
CA LEU A 142 -6.90 1.00 -9.84
C LEU A 142 -5.97 1.81 -10.74
N HIS A 143 -5.27 2.75 -10.13
CA HIS A 143 -4.33 3.67 -10.78
C HIS A 143 -2.99 3.65 -10.05
N HIS A 144 -1.98 4.22 -10.69
CA HIS A 144 -0.81 4.74 -9.97
C HIS A 144 -0.63 6.22 -10.31
N THR A 145 -0.07 6.99 -9.37
CA THR A 145 -0.06 8.46 -9.48
C THR A 145 0.98 9.02 -10.45
N GLY A 146 2.01 8.23 -10.78
CA GLY A 146 3.15 8.65 -11.60
C GLY A 146 4.20 9.42 -10.80
N SER A 147 4.10 9.38 -9.47
CA SER A 147 5.02 10.03 -8.53
C SER A 147 5.19 9.19 -7.25
N ASN A 148 6.27 9.44 -6.50
CA ASN A 148 6.44 8.88 -5.15
C ASN A 148 6.12 9.91 -4.04
N ASN A 149 5.43 11.00 -4.38
CA ASN A 149 5.12 12.12 -3.48
C ASN A 149 3.64 12.13 -3.12
N GLY A 150 3.24 11.28 -2.17
CA GLY A 150 1.83 11.16 -1.78
C GLY A 150 1.19 12.47 -1.32
N SER A 151 1.91 13.33 -0.60
CA SER A 151 1.39 14.65 -0.23
C SER A 151 1.15 15.56 -1.44
N GLY A 152 2.03 15.51 -2.44
CA GLY A 152 1.87 16.25 -3.70
C GLY A 152 0.72 15.71 -4.54
N ASP A 153 0.60 14.39 -4.63
CA ASP A 153 -0.47 13.72 -5.39
C ASP A 153 -1.85 14.05 -4.81
N VAL A 154 -1.99 13.96 -3.47
CA VAL A 154 -3.21 14.36 -2.77
C VAL A 154 -3.52 15.84 -2.97
N ALA A 155 -2.51 16.73 -2.93
CA ALA A 155 -2.72 18.15 -3.18
C ALA A 155 -3.17 18.42 -4.63
N TRP A 156 -2.57 17.75 -5.61
CA TRP A 156 -2.89 17.90 -7.03
C TRP A 156 -4.32 17.45 -7.34
N LEU A 157 -4.73 16.27 -6.88
CA LEU A 157 -6.09 15.73 -7.09
C LEU A 157 -7.20 16.53 -6.37
N ARG A 158 -6.82 17.48 -5.53
CA ARG A 158 -7.72 18.43 -4.84
C ARG A 158 -7.67 19.83 -5.43
N ASN A 159 -6.73 20.11 -6.33
CA ASN A 159 -6.64 21.39 -7.01
C ASN A 159 -7.78 21.51 -8.03
N PRO A 160 -8.69 22.51 -7.93
CA PRO A 160 -9.74 22.74 -8.92
C PRO A 160 -9.23 22.80 -10.36
N ASP A 161 -8.04 23.37 -10.56
CA ASP A 161 -7.46 23.56 -11.89
C ASP A 161 -6.97 22.26 -12.53
N SER A 162 -6.77 21.20 -11.73
CA SER A 162 -6.33 19.90 -12.26
C SER A 162 -7.41 19.22 -13.10
N GLN A 163 -8.70 19.52 -12.83
CA GLN A 163 -9.86 18.87 -13.45
C GLN A 163 -9.82 17.34 -13.40
N VAL A 164 -9.12 16.78 -12.42
CA VAL A 164 -9.04 15.34 -12.14
C VAL A 164 -9.14 15.09 -10.64
N SER A 165 -9.58 13.89 -10.28
CA SER A 165 -9.66 13.43 -8.89
C SER A 165 -9.81 11.93 -8.83
N ALA A 166 -9.66 11.35 -7.65
CA ALA A 166 -10.02 9.98 -7.34
C ALA A 166 -10.87 9.95 -6.06
N HIS A 167 -11.52 8.81 -5.79
CA HIS A 167 -12.20 8.63 -4.50
C HIS A 167 -11.20 8.45 -3.37
N TYR A 168 -10.17 7.64 -3.61
CA TYR A 168 -9.17 7.29 -2.62
C TYR A 168 -7.74 7.43 -3.15
N VAL A 169 -6.81 7.80 -2.27
CA VAL A 169 -5.36 7.76 -2.51
C VAL A 169 -4.69 6.92 -1.42
N LEU A 170 -3.86 5.96 -1.80
CA LEU A 170 -3.03 5.16 -0.90
C LEU A 170 -1.59 5.62 -0.95
N ASP A 171 -1.13 6.23 0.13
CA ASP A 171 0.27 6.65 0.28
C ASP A 171 1.20 5.44 0.49
N ARG A 172 2.50 5.65 0.35
CA ARG A 172 3.55 4.62 0.43
C ARG A 172 3.55 3.87 1.77
N ASP A 173 3.13 4.54 2.84
CA ASP A 173 3.01 3.97 4.19
C ASP A 173 1.66 3.26 4.46
N GLY A 174 0.79 3.20 3.45
CA GLY A 174 -0.53 2.56 3.53
C GLY A 174 -1.63 3.45 4.11
N LYS A 175 -1.37 4.74 4.41
CA LYS A 175 -2.46 5.68 4.73
C LYS A 175 -3.42 5.79 3.55
N ILE A 176 -4.71 5.85 3.87
CA ILE A 176 -5.78 6.02 2.89
C ILE A 176 -6.36 7.42 3.07
N TYR A 177 -6.28 8.24 2.02
CA TYR A 177 -6.98 9.52 1.96
C TYR A 177 -8.27 9.33 1.18
N GLN A 178 -9.37 9.92 1.65
CA GLN A 178 -10.62 10.01 0.89
C GLN A 178 -10.81 11.44 0.37
N LEU A 179 -10.81 11.57 -0.95
CA LEU A 179 -10.90 12.85 -1.66
C LEU A 179 -12.32 13.12 -2.17
N VAL A 180 -12.96 12.10 -2.72
CA VAL A 180 -14.35 12.16 -3.17
C VAL A 180 -15.15 11.05 -2.47
N GLY A 181 -16.31 11.41 -1.93
CA GLY A 181 -17.21 10.45 -1.29
C GLY A 181 -17.75 9.43 -2.29
N ASP A 182 -17.99 8.20 -1.84
CA ASP A 182 -18.35 7.08 -2.72
C ASP A 182 -19.60 7.38 -3.57
N THR A 183 -20.56 8.16 -3.06
CA THR A 183 -21.81 8.51 -3.76
C THR A 183 -21.65 9.55 -4.88
N LYS A 184 -20.48 10.19 -4.99
CA LYS A 184 -20.16 11.15 -6.06
C LYS A 184 -19.29 10.53 -7.13
N ARG A 185 -19.38 11.07 -8.34
CA ARG A 185 -18.51 10.71 -9.47
C ARG A 185 -17.21 11.50 -9.35
N ALA A 186 -16.09 10.80 -9.18
CA ALA A 186 -14.75 11.38 -9.28
C ALA A 186 -14.28 11.36 -10.74
N TRP A 187 -13.29 12.19 -11.07
CA TRP A 187 -12.80 12.39 -12.43
C TRP A 187 -11.45 11.71 -12.64
N HIS A 188 -11.41 10.37 -12.68
CA HIS A 188 -10.16 9.59 -12.74
C HIS A 188 -9.96 8.83 -14.06
N ALA A 189 -11.02 8.22 -14.61
CA ALA A 189 -10.93 7.32 -15.76
C ALA A 189 -10.81 8.06 -17.11
N GLY A 190 -11.35 9.27 -17.22
CA GLY A 190 -11.47 9.98 -18.50
C GLY A 190 -12.29 9.18 -19.52
N LYS A 191 -11.91 9.23 -20.81
CA LYS A 191 -12.56 8.42 -21.86
C LYS A 191 -12.23 6.94 -21.67
N ALA A 192 -13.25 6.12 -21.42
CA ALA A 192 -13.07 4.71 -21.07
C ALA A 192 -14.26 3.85 -21.51
N GLU A 193 -14.06 2.54 -21.47
CA GLU A 193 -15.06 1.49 -21.72
C GLU A 193 -14.85 0.37 -20.69
N LEU A 194 -15.90 -0.42 -20.42
CA LEU A 194 -15.79 -1.60 -19.56
C LEU A 194 -16.08 -2.85 -20.40
N HIS A 195 -15.14 -3.79 -20.45
CA HIS A 195 -15.27 -5.04 -21.23
C HIS A 195 -15.65 -4.81 -22.71
N GLY A 196 -15.11 -3.75 -23.33
CA GLY A 196 -15.39 -3.38 -24.72
C GLY A 196 -16.71 -2.62 -24.93
N VAL A 197 -17.45 -2.32 -23.86
CA VAL A 197 -18.70 -1.56 -23.92
C VAL A 197 -18.43 -0.11 -23.51
N PRO A 198 -18.59 0.87 -24.43
CA PRO A 198 -18.48 2.28 -24.08
C PRO A 198 -19.49 2.65 -22.99
N THR A 199 -18.99 3.23 -21.89
CA THR A 199 -19.78 3.57 -20.71
C THR A 199 -19.11 4.73 -19.99
N ASP A 200 -19.86 5.49 -19.17
CA ASP A 200 -19.21 6.43 -18.24
C ASP A 200 -18.60 5.65 -17.07
N VAL A 201 -17.33 5.24 -17.23
CA VAL A 201 -16.59 4.50 -16.21
C VAL A 201 -16.44 5.34 -14.94
N ASN A 202 -16.26 6.65 -15.03
CA ASN A 202 -16.20 7.52 -13.84
C ASN A 202 -17.50 7.43 -13.03
N ALA A 203 -18.66 7.46 -13.70
CA ALA A 203 -19.96 7.44 -13.04
C ALA A 203 -20.26 6.13 -12.30
N ARG A 204 -19.77 5.00 -12.81
CA ARG A 204 -20.05 3.66 -12.26
C ARG A 204 -18.94 3.06 -11.41
N SER A 205 -17.84 3.77 -11.22
CA SER A 205 -16.67 3.23 -10.53
C SER A 205 -16.20 4.02 -9.32
N ILE A 206 -15.39 3.35 -8.52
CA ILE A 206 -14.55 3.94 -7.48
C ILE A 206 -13.11 3.93 -8.01
N GLY A 207 -12.53 5.13 -8.13
CA GLY A 207 -11.14 5.33 -8.51
C GLY A 207 -10.23 5.30 -7.28
N ILE A 208 -9.21 4.45 -7.33
CA ILE A 208 -8.21 4.32 -6.25
C ILE A 208 -6.82 4.58 -6.83
N GLU A 209 -6.20 5.67 -6.40
CA GLU A 209 -4.83 6.03 -6.71
C GLU A 209 -3.86 5.39 -5.73
N ILE A 210 -2.79 4.78 -6.23
CA ILE A 210 -1.74 4.18 -5.40
C ILE A 210 -0.44 4.93 -5.66
N VAL A 211 0.10 5.59 -4.64
CA VAL A 211 1.31 6.43 -4.78
C VAL A 211 2.48 5.57 -5.25
N ASN A 212 2.91 5.77 -6.48
CA ASN A 212 3.99 5.05 -7.12
C ASN A 212 4.40 5.79 -8.41
N ASP A 213 5.70 5.85 -8.67
CA ASP A 213 6.25 6.54 -9.85
C ASP A 213 5.92 5.90 -11.20
N GLY A 214 5.32 4.71 -11.22
CA GLY A 214 4.91 4.08 -12.47
C GLY A 214 6.02 3.42 -13.28
N SER A 215 7.27 3.54 -12.84
CA SER A 215 8.46 3.13 -13.61
C SER A 215 8.56 1.63 -13.88
N GLY A 216 7.73 0.81 -13.21
CA GLY A 216 7.87 -0.64 -13.16
C GLY A 216 9.06 -1.12 -12.31
N LYS A 217 9.90 -0.22 -11.80
CA LYS A 217 11.07 -0.53 -10.96
C LYS A 217 10.75 -0.34 -9.48
N THR A 218 10.04 0.73 -9.14
CA THR A 218 9.65 1.00 -7.75
C THR A 218 8.52 0.07 -7.34
N ALA A 219 8.79 -0.79 -6.36
CA ALA A 219 7.78 -1.72 -5.84
C ALA A 219 6.63 -0.98 -5.14
N PHE A 220 5.40 -1.46 -5.34
CA PHE A 220 4.28 -1.17 -4.45
C PHE A 220 4.56 -1.77 -3.06
N THR A 221 4.37 -0.99 -1.98
CA THR A 221 4.80 -1.44 -0.64
C THR A 221 3.85 -2.48 -0.06
N ASP A 222 4.34 -3.26 0.91
CA ASP A 222 3.48 -4.16 1.68
C ASP A 222 2.35 -3.43 2.41
N ALA A 223 2.62 -2.21 2.88
CA ALA A 223 1.62 -1.38 3.54
C ALA A 223 0.52 -0.95 2.56
N GLN A 224 0.89 -0.60 1.33
CA GLN A 224 -0.07 -0.31 0.26
C GLN A 224 -0.93 -1.52 -0.07
N TYR A 225 -0.35 -2.71 -0.31
CA TYR A 225 -1.14 -3.91 -0.58
C TYR A 225 -2.09 -4.26 0.57
N LYS A 226 -1.64 -4.15 1.82
CA LYS A 226 -2.47 -4.42 2.99
C LYS A 226 -3.69 -3.48 3.03
N SER A 227 -3.47 -2.18 2.92
CA SER A 227 -4.54 -1.18 2.92
C SER A 227 -5.44 -1.31 1.69
N LEU A 228 -4.86 -1.61 0.53
CA LEU A 228 -5.58 -1.81 -0.72
C LEU A 228 -6.48 -3.03 -0.65
N THR A 229 -5.99 -4.16 -0.15
CA THR A 229 -6.79 -5.37 0.05
C THR A 229 -7.97 -5.11 0.98
N GLN A 230 -7.76 -4.38 2.09
CA GLN A 230 -8.86 -4.02 3.00
C GLN A 230 -9.90 -3.12 2.32
N LEU A 231 -9.44 -2.07 1.62
CA LEU A 231 -10.32 -1.11 0.95
C LEU A 231 -11.09 -1.75 -0.21
N VAL A 232 -10.39 -2.43 -1.12
CA VAL A 232 -11.01 -3.10 -2.28
C VAL A 232 -11.93 -4.23 -1.80
N GLY A 233 -11.54 -5.00 -0.79
CA GLY A 233 -12.38 -6.03 -0.20
C GLY A 233 -13.68 -5.46 0.38
N TYR A 234 -13.59 -4.34 1.13
CA TYR A 234 -14.76 -3.63 1.65
C TYR A 234 -15.66 -3.10 0.54
N LEU A 235 -15.10 -2.36 -0.43
CA LEU A 235 -15.87 -1.78 -1.55
C LEU A 235 -16.54 -2.86 -2.41
N LYS A 236 -15.84 -3.98 -2.63
CA LYS A 236 -16.38 -5.16 -3.33
C LYS A 236 -17.62 -5.71 -2.60
N GLN A 237 -17.59 -5.77 -1.27
CA GLN A 237 -18.72 -6.26 -0.47
C GLN A 237 -19.86 -5.27 -0.42
N GLU A 238 -19.55 -4.01 -0.13
CA GLU A 238 -20.52 -2.92 0.02
C GLU A 238 -21.33 -2.71 -1.25
N TYR A 239 -20.64 -2.65 -2.40
CA TYR A 239 -21.27 -2.35 -3.68
C TYR A 239 -21.50 -3.59 -4.56
N LYS A 240 -21.22 -4.79 -4.04
CA LYS A 240 -21.34 -6.06 -4.77
C LYS A 240 -20.60 -6.05 -6.12
N VAL A 241 -19.45 -5.38 -6.18
CA VAL A 241 -18.63 -5.25 -7.40
C VAL A 241 -18.18 -6.65 -7.85
N PRO A 242 -18.47 -7.06 -9.10
CA PRO A 242 -17.96 -8.31 -9.65
C PRO A 242 -16.43 -8.34 -9.66
N ALA A 243 -15.83 -9.50 -9.39
CA ALA A 243 -14.36 -9.60 -9.30
C ALA A 243 -13.65 -9.24 -10.62
N ASN A 244 -14.29 -9.51 -11.77
CA ASN A 244 -13.82 -9.12 -13.10
C ASN A 244 -13.98 -7.61 -13.39
N ASN A 245 -14.70 -6.85 -12.55
CA ASN A 245 -14.82 -5.40 -12.64
C ASN A 245 -13.84 -4.66 -11.70
N ILE A 246 -12.88 -5.37 -11.13
CA ILE A 246 -11.72 -4.79 -10.43
C ILE A 246 -10.56 -4.78 -11.43
N VAL A 247 -10.32 -3.61 -12.01
CA VAL A 247 -9.52 -3.44 -13.24
C VAL A 247 -8.49 -2.33 -13.07
N GLY A 248 -7.46 -2.32 -13.91
CA GLY A 248 -6.53 -1.21 -14.03
C GLY A 248 -7.06 -0.13 -14.97
N HIS A 249 -6.55 1.09 -14.85
CA HIS A 249 -6.91 2.17 -15.79
C HIS A 249 -6.59 1.80 -17.24
N LYS A 250 -5.46 1.16 -17.49
CA LYS A 250 -5.04 0.65 -18.80
C LYS A 250 -6.05 -0.30 -19.46
N ASP A 251 -6.80 -1.04 -18.65
CA ASP A 251 -7.76 -2.04 -19.14
C ASP A 251 -9.03 -1.36 -19.68
N VAL A 252 -9.41 -0.22 -19.09
CA VAL A 252 -10.63 0.53 -19.43
C VAL A 252 -10.37 1.74 -20.33
N ALA A 253 -9.17 2.32 -20.31
CA ALA A 253 -8.86 3.53 -21.04
C ALA A 253 -8.98 3.34 -22.56
N VAL A 254 -9.62 4.30 -23.23
CA VAL A 254 -9.68 4.36 -24.69
C VAL A 254 -9.07 5.67 -25.23
N PRO A 255 -8.42 5.65 -26.41
CA PRO A 255 -8.05 4.45 -27.18
C PRO A 255 -7.11 3.53 -26.37
N LYS A 256 -7.08 2.24 -26.71
CA LYS A 256 -6.21 1.28 -26.02
C LYS A 256 -4.75 1.73 -26.14
N GLY A 257 -4.00 1.63 -25.03
CA GLY A 257 -2.64 2.15 -24.92
C GLY A 257 -2.53 3.62 -24.48
N ARG A 258 -3.64 4.35 -24.29
CA ARG A 258 -3.62 5.72 -23.72
C ARG A 258 -3.05 5.77 -22.31
N LYS A 259 -3.29 4.72 -21.54
CA LYS A 259 -2.89 4.58 -20.14
C LYS A 259 -2.18 3.24 -19.95
N ASP A 260 -1.17 3.23 -19.09
CA ASP A 260 -0.37 2.06 -18.73
C ASP A 260 -0.52 1.68 -17.25
N ASP A 261 -1.31 2.45 -16.50
CA ASP A 261 -1.49 2.29 -15.08
C ASP A 261 -2.58 1.26 -14.70
N PRO A 262 -2.42 0.52 -13.59
CA PRO A 262 -1.24 0.49 -12.72
C PRO A 262 -0.06 -0.20 -13.43
N ALA A 263 1.15 0.21 -13.03
CA ALA A 263 2.40 -0.23 -13.64
C ALA A 263 2.54 -1.76 -13.69
N ALA A 264 3.37 -2.26 -14.61
CA ALA A 264 3.50 -3.69 -14.90
C ALA A 264 3.94 -4.54 -13.68
N ASN A 265 4.61 -3.95 -12.70
CA ASN A 265 5.03 -4.61 -11.46
C ASN A 265 3.96 -4.61 -10.36
N PHE A 266 2.73 -4.17 -10.64
CA PHE A 266 1.59 -4.35 -9.74
C PHE A 266 1.17 -5.83 -9.70
N ASP A 267 1.19 -6.42 -8.51
CA ASP A 267 0.89 -7.82 -8.23
C ASP A 267 -0.61 -8.02 -8.04
N TRP A 268 -1.29 -8.25 -9.16
CA TRP A 268 -2.71 -8.58 -9.20
C TRP A 268 -3.04 -9.87 -8.43
N ASN A 269 -2.15 -10.86 -8.41
CA ASN A 269 -2.39 -12.13 -7.74
C ASN A 269 -2.43 -11.93 -6.22
N ARG A 270 -1.52 -11.11 -5.68
CA ARG A 270 -1.53 -10.73 -4.27
C ARG A 270 -2.82 -10.04 -3.87
N LEU A 271 -3.29 -9.07 -4.68
CA LEU A 271 -4.57 -8.40 -4.41
C LEU A 271 -5.74 -9.39 -4.46
N ARG A 272 -5.87 -10.17 -5.55
CA ARG A 272 -6.98 -11.11 -5.78
C ARG A 272 -7.08 -12.16 -4.67
N LYS A 273 -5.96 -12.80 -4.33
CA LYS A 273 -5.88 -13.74 -3.21
C LYS A 273 -6.29 -13.07 -1.89
N GLY A 274 -5.86 -11.82 -1.68
CA GLY A 274 -6.21 -11.05 -0.48
C GLY A 274 -7.70 -10.76 -0.34
N ILE A 275 -8.42 -10.56 -1.45
CA ILE A 275 -9.87 -10.26 -1.46
C ILE A 275 -10.76 -11.50 -1.67
N GLY A 276 -10.18 -12.70 -1.54
CA GLY A 276 -10.88 -13.98 -1.67
C GLY A 276 -11.30 -14.34 -3.10
N GLY A 277 -10.50 -13.94 -4.10
CA GLY A 277 -10.63 -14.35 -5.49
C GLY A 277 -9.49 -15.25 -5.95
#